data_AF-A0A258R4I7-F1
#
_entry.id   AF-A0A258R4I7-F1
#
_cell.length_a   1.000
_cell.length_b   1.000
_cell.length_c   1.000
_cell.angle_alpha   90.00
_cell.angle_beta   90.00
_cell.angle_gamma   90.00
#
_symmetry.space_group_name_H-M   'P 1'
#
loop_
_entity.id
_entity.type
_entity.pdbx_description
1 polymer ?
#
loop_
_entity_poly.entity_id
_entity_poly.type
_entity_poly.pdbx_seq_one_letter_code
_entity_poly.pdbx_strand_id
1 'polypeptide(L)'
;MRNSNSQRGAALVTGLIFMVVLTLLVVSAMRGTILEEKMSGNARDADLAFQSAEAALRAGEKVLNGATLPTFSASGAYLTVGSRDDAYWLSTHNWTTNSVAYGSVPNGVAAAPRYVIEQLPAVPSAGFSK
;
A
#
# COMPACT_ATOMS: atom_id res chain seq x y z
N MET A 1 49.57 62.25 2.20
CA MET A 1 48.23 62.05 1.58
C MET A 1 47.93 60.56 1.63
N ARG A 2 46.99 60.12 2.47
CA ARG A 2 46.73 58.68 2.72
C ARG A 2 45.82 58.13 1.62
N ASN A 3 46.38 57.32 0.73
CA ASN A 3 45.59 56.56 -0.25
C ASN A 3 44.94 55.36 0.46
N SER A 4 43.63 55.44 0.70
CA SER A 4 42.82 54.27 1.05
C SER A 4 42.42 53.54 -0.23
N ASN A 5 43.15 52.47 -0.57
CA ASN A 5 42.75 51.54 -1.62
C ASN A 5 41.39 50.92 -1.24
N SER A 6 40.32 51.37 -1.90
CA SER A 6 38.99 50.80 -1.73
C SER A 6 38.93 49.44 -2.44
N GLN A 7 38.87 48.36 -1.66
CA GLN A 7 38.65 47.00 -2.14
C GLN A 7 37.23 46.83 -2.68
N ARG A 8 36.96 47.35 -3.88
CA ARG A 8 35.69 47.18 -4.60
C ARG A 8 35.79 45.92 -5.46
N GLY A 9 35.46 44.76 -4.89
CA GLY A 9 35.37 43.50 -5.64
C GLY A 9 35.41 42.24 -4.77
N ALA A 10 36.23 42.25 -3.71
CA ALA A 10 36.38 41.09 -2.82
C ALA A 10 35.09 40.76 -2.05
N ALA A 11 34.31 41.78 -1.65
CA ALA A 11 33.07 41.62 -0.89
C ALA A 11 31.97 40.86 -1.64
N LEU A 12 31.89 41.01 -2.97
CA LEU A 12 30.90 40.30 -3.79
C LEU A 12 31.23 38.80 -3.85
N VAL A 13 32.51 38.48 -4.06
CA VAL A 13 32.98 37.09 -4.17
C VAL A 13 32.82 36.36 -2.84
N THR A 14 33.20 36.98 -1.71
CA THR A 14 33.01 36.38 -0.40
C THR A 14 31.52 36.23 -0.07
N GLY A 15 30.68 37.21 -0.41
CA GLY A 15 29.22 37.12 -0.26
C GLY A 15 28.61 35.94 -1.02
N LEU A 16 29.02 35.72 -2.27
CA LEU A 16 28.59 34.57 -3.08
C LEU A 16 29.04 33.23 -2.47
N ILE A 17 30.29 33.15 -1.99
CA ILE A 17 30.81 31.93 -1.33
C ILE A 17 29.96 31.63 -0.09
N PHE A 18 29.72 32.62 0.78
CA PHE A 18 28.90 32.42 1.97
C PHE A 18 27.46 32.04 1.62
N MET A 19 26.87 32.64 0.57
CA MET A 19 25.51 32.30 0.12
C MET A 19 25.40 30.84 -0.32
N VAL A 20 26.36 30.36 -1.11
CA VAL A 20 26.41 28.95 -1.54
C VAL A 20 26.60 28.02 -0.33
N VAL A 21 27.51 28.35 0.58
CA VAL A 21 27.75 27.54 1.80
C VAL A 21 26.48 27.44 2.65
N LEU A 22 25.80 28.55 2.92
CA LEU A 22 24.55 28.56 3.67
C LEU A 22 23.46 27.72 2.98
N THR A 23 23.35 27.84 1.65
CA THR A 23 22.39 27.05 0.87
C THR A 23 22.65 25.56 1.00
N LEU A 24 23.92 25.13 0.93
CA LEU A 24 24.29 23.72 1.09
C LEU A 24 24.01 23.20 2.50
N LEU A 25 24.24 24.00 3.53
CA LEU A 25 23.91 23.64 4.92
C LEU A 25 22.41 23.43 5.10
N VAL A 26 21.61 24.37 4.58
CA VAL A 26 20.14 24.32 4.63
C VAL A 26 19.62 23.09 3.88
N VAL A 27 20.10 22.82 2.67
CA VAL A 27 19.71 21.63 1.90
C VAL A 27 20.13 20.34 2.59
N SER A 28 21.33 20.30 3.17
CA SER A 28 21.82 19.12 3.91
C SER A 28 20.92 18.79 5.09
N ALA A 29 20.50 19.81 5.86
CA ALA A 29 19.59 19.63 6.99
C ALA A 29 18.21 19.10 6.56
N MET A 30 17.66 19.57 5.43
CA MET A 30 16.33 19.13 4.96
C MET A 30 16.29 17.69 4.43
N ARG A 31 17.41 17.12 3.99
CA ARG A 31 17.45 15.77 3.40
C ARG A 31 16.92 14.70 4.36
N GLY A 32 17.21 14.83 5.67
CA GLY A 32 16.73 13.90 6.69
C GLY A 32 15.21 13.94 6.82
N THR A 33 14.63 15.13 6.96
CA THR A 33 13.18 15.33 7.05
C THR A 33 12.44 14.77 5.84
N ILE A 34 12.98 14.95 4.62
CA ILE A 34 12.37 14.40 3.40
C ILE A 34 12.37 12.87 3.41
N LEU A 35 13.43 12.25 3.93
CA LEU A 35 13.50 10.79 4.03
C LEU A 35 12.47 10.27 5.04
N GLU A 36 12.39 10.91 6.20
CA GLU A 36 11.43 10.55 7.26
C GLU A 36 9.99 10.74 6.79
N GLU A 37 9.69 11.82 6.06
CA GLU A 37 8.38 12.05 5.46
C GLU A 37 8.02 10.94 4.46
N LYS A 38 8.96 10.52 3.60
CA LYS A 38 8.73 9.41 2.66
C LYS A 38 8.54 8.08 3.37
N MET A 39 9.33 7.79 4.40
CA MET A 39 9.18 6.57 5.20
C MET A 39 7.84 6.56 5.94
N SER A 40 7.44 7.68 6.54
CA SER A 40 6.16 7.84 7.21
C SER A 40 4.99 7.69 6.24
N GLY A 41 5.10 8.26 5.04
CA GLY A 41 4.13 8.09 3.96
C GLY A 41 3.99 6.63 3.55
N ASN A 42 5.10 5.95 3.24
CA ASN A 42 5.08 4.55 2.84
C ASN A 42 4.55 3.61 3.94
N ALA A 43 4.92 3.85 5.20
CA ALA A 43 4.41 3.08 6.33
C ALA A 43 2.88 3.24 6.47
N ARG A 44 2.39 4.49 6.38
CA ARG A 44 0.96 4.79 6.42
C ARG A 44 0.20 4.14 5.27
N ASP A 45 0.75 4.17 4.06
CA ASP A 45 0.13 3.56 2.89
C ASP A 45 0.04 2.04 3.03
N ALA A 46 1.08 1.39 3.58
CA ALA A 46 1.08 -0.03 3.88
C ALA A 46 0.03 -0.41 4.94
N ASP A 47 -0.05 0.35 6.03
CA ASP A 47 -1.03 0.15 7.09
C ASP A 47 -2.47 0.30 6.56
N LEU A 48 -2.71 1.33 5.73
CA LEU A 48 -4.02 1.58 5.14
C LEU A 48 -4.42 0.46 4.16
N ALA A 49 -3.49 0.00 3.32
CA ALA A 49 -3.72 -1.13 2.43
C ALA A 49 -4.08 -2.40 3.21
N PHE A 50 -3.39 -2.65 4.32
CA PHE A 50 -3.65 -3.81 5.19
C PHE A 50 -5.04 -3.73 5.85
N GLN A 51 -5.38 -2.61 6.47
CA GLN A 51 -6.70 -2.41 7.08
C GLN A 51 -7.84 -2.56 6.06
N SER A 52 -7.61 -2.09 4.83
CA SER A 52 -8.57 -2.20 3.74
C SER A 52 -8.74 -3.64 3.27
N ALA A 53 -7.65 -4.40 3.17
CA ALA A 53 -7.71 -5.83 2.89
C ALA A 53 -8.48 -6.58 3.98
N GLU A 54 -8.24 -6.27 5.27
CA GLU A 54 -8.96 -6.88 6.38
C GLU A 54 -10.47 -6.55 6.35
N ALA A 55 -10.83 -5.32 5.98
CA ALA A 55 -12.23 -4.93 5.80
C ALA A 55 -12.93 -5.77 4.70
N ALA A 56 -12.26 -6.02 3.58
CA ALA A 56 -12.78 -6.87 2.52
C ALA A 56 -12.88 -8.34 2.96
N LEU A 57 -11.91 -8.86 3.71
CA LEU A 57 -11.96 -10.22 4.27
C LEU A 57 -13.15 -10.39 5.23
N ARG A 58 -13.33 -9.46 6.19
CA ARG A 58 -14.49 -9.46 7.09
C ARG A 58 -15.82 -9.40 6.35
N ALA A 59 -15.87 -8.70 5.22
CA ALA A 59 -17.06 -8.69 4.36
C ALA A 59 -17.34 -10.06 3.73
N GLY A 60 -16.29 -10.75 3.26
CA GLY A 60 -16.40 -12.14 2.77
C GLY A 60 -16.84 -13.11 3.86
N GLU A 61 -16.31 -13.00 5.08
CA GLU A 61 -16.74 -13.80 6.23
C GLU A 61 -18.22 -13.59 6.57
N LYS A 62 -18.71 -12.34 6.46
CA LYS A 62 -20.14 -12.04 6.66
C LYS A 62 -21.02 -12.77 5.64
N VAL A 63 -20.56 -12.96 4.41
CA VAL A 63 -21.28 -13.76 3.41
C VAL A 63 -21.35 -15.22 3.83
N LEU A 64 -20.25 -15.78 4.36
CA LEU A 64 -20.21 -17.17 4.84
C LEU A 64 -21.07 -17.39 6.09
N ASN A 65 -21.19 -16.39 6.96
CA ASN A 65 -22.04 -16.43 8.15
C ASN A 65 -23.51 -16.12 7.87
N GLY A 66 -23.88 -15.84 6.61
CA GLY A 66 -25.26 -15.59 6.20
C GLY A 66 -26.13 -16.83 6.26
N ALA A 67 -27.45 -16.64 6.31
CA ALA A 67 -28.43 -17.74 6.31
C ALA A 67 -28.44 -18.55 5.00
N THR A 68 -27.97 -17.95 3.91
CA THR A 68 -27.88 -18.56 2.58
C THR A 68 -26.50 -18.33 2.01
N LEU A 69 -25.81 -19.40 1.62
CA LEU A 69 -24.54 -19.32 0.92
C LEU A 69 -24.75 -18.98 -0.56
N PRO A 70 -23.82 -18.22 -1.18
CA PRO A 70 -23.83 -18.00 -2.62
C PRO A 70 -23.58 -19.30 -3.38
N THR A 71 -24.02 -19.35 -4.64
CA THR A 71 -23.70 -20.46 -5.54
C THR A 71 -22.22 -20.43 -5.90
N PHE A 72 -21.50 -21.52 -5.59
CA PHE A 72 -20.11 -21.69 -5.98
C PHE A 72 -20.01 -22.26 -7.39
N SER A 73 -19.06 -21.76 -8.19
CA SER A 73 -18.81 -22.24 -9.56
C SER A 73 -17.31 -22.33 -9.87
N ALA A 74 -16.93 -22.85 -11.04
CA ALA A 74 -15.51 -22.92 -11.43
C ALA A 74 -14.87 -21.53 -11.68
N SER A 75 -15.69 -20.49 -11.90
CA SER A 75 -15.26 -19.12 -12.18
C SER A 75 -16.08 -18.08 -11.41
N GLY A 76 -15.66 -16.82 -11.45
CA GLY A 76 -16.27 -15.74 -10.68
C GLY A 76 -15.71 -15.62 -9.26
N ALA A 77 -16.46 -14.97 -8.37
CA ALA A 77 -16.00 -14.61 -7.03
C ALA A 77 -16.21 -15.68 -5.96
N TYR A 78 -17.06 -16.66 -6.22
CA TYR A 78 -17.39 -17.78 -5.34
C TYR A 78 -16.98 -19.07 -6.05
N LEU A 79 -15.82 -19.60 -5.69
CA LEU A 79 -15.12 -20.64 -6.41
C LEU A 79 -15.29 -22.01 -5.76
N THR A 80 -15.67 -23.01 -6.55
CA THR A 80 -15.60 -24.42 -6.12
C THR A 80 -14.16 -24.84 -5.91
N VAL A 81 -13.98 -25.94 -5.16
CA VAL A 81 -12.68 -26.59 -4.95
C VAL A 81 -11.95 -26.75 -6.29
N GLY A 82 -10.68 -26.33 -6.35
CA GLY A 82 -9.81 -26.48 -7.51
C GLY A 82 -8.34 -26.37 -7.13
N SER A 83 -7.44 -26.72 -8.06
CA SER A 83 -6.00 -26.47 -7.90
C SER A 83 -5.69 -25.05 -8.35
N ARG A 84 -5.59 -24.13 -7.39
CA ARG A 84 -5.17 -22.74 -7.59
C ARG A 84 -3.93 -22.49 -6.74
N ASP A 85 -2.82 -22.20 -7.40
CA ASP A 85 -1.57 -21.80 -6.78
C ASP A 85 -1.44 -20.26 -6.77
N ASP A 86 -0.32 -19.75 -6.26
CA ASP A 86 -0.07 -18.31 -6.23
C ASP A 86 -0.05 -17.70 -7.64
N ALA A 87 0.43 -18.44 -8.64
CA ALA A 87 0.47 -17.99 -10.02
C ALA A 87 -0.94 -17.77 -10.58
N TYR A 88 -1.91 -18.64 -10.25
CA TYR A 88 -3.31 -18.43 -10.62
C TYR A 88 -3.83 -17.08 -10.11
N TRP A 89 -3.60 -16.77 -8.83
CA TRP A 89 -4.11 -15.53 -8.23
C TRP A 89 -3.42 -14.26 -8.72
N LEU A 90 -2.13 -14.33 -9.04
CA LEU A 90 -1.38 -13.17 -9.54
C LEU A 90 -1.62 -12.90 -11.04
N SER A 91 -1.79 -13.94 -11.85
CA SER A 91 -1.68 -13.82 -13.32
C SER A 91 -2.92 -14.29 -14.10
N THR A 92 -3.73 -15.19 -13.54
CA THR A 92 -4.86 -15.80 -14.26
C THR A 92 -6.20 -15.25 -13.77
N HIS A 93 -6.35 -15.02 -12.47
CA HIS A 93 -7.61 -14.59 -11.89
C HIS A 93 -7.93 -13.13 -12.24
N ASN A 94 -9.08 -12.88 -12.86
CA ASN A 94 -9.51 -11.52 -13.18
C ASN A 94 -10.11 -10.82 -11.94
N TRP A 95 -9.27 -10.10 -11.21
CA TRP A 95 -9.69 -9.34 -10.03
C TRP A 95 -10.62 -8.16 -10.33
N THR A 96 -10.91 -7.80 -11.57
CA THR A 96 -11.88 -6.73 -11.87
C THR A 96 -13.29 -7.30 -12.05
N THR A 97 -13.42 -8.45 -12.70
CA THR A 97 -14.73 -9.04 -13.03
C THR A 97 -15.11 -10.22 -12.14
N ASN A 98 -14.15 -10.98 -11.63
CA ASN A 98 -14.37 -12.26 -10.94
C ASN A 98 -14.15 -12.16 -9.43
N SER A 99 -14.30 -10.98 -8.84
CA SER A 99 -14.27 -10.79 -7.38
C SER A 99 -15.32 -9.78 -6.94
N VAL A 100 -15.62 -9.75 -5.65
CA VAL A 100 -16.56 -8.80 -5.05
C VAL A 100 -15.78 -7.63 -4.48
N ALA A 101 -16.17 -6.41 -4.85
CA ALA A 101 -15.63 -5.20 -4.25
C ALA A 101 -16.29 -4.91 -2.90
N TYR A 102 -15.50 -4.46 -1.93
CA TYR A 102 -16.01 -3.95 -0.68
C TYR A 102 -16.83 -2.67 -0.94
N GLY A 103 -18.05 -2.62 -0.42
CA GLY A 103 -19.07 -1.63 -0.81
C GLY A 103 -18.77 -0.18 -0.41
N SER A 104 -17.79 0.05 0.46
CA SER A 104 -17.33 1.39 0.84
C SER A 104 -15.81 1.49 0.68
N VAL A 105 -15.33 2.35 -0.22
CA VAL A 105 -13.89 2.58 -0.41
C VAL A 105 -13.34 3.30 0.83
N PRO A 106 -12.39 2.70 1.57
CA PRO A 106 -11.74 3.40 2.67
C PRO A 106 -10.98 4.62 2.15
N ASN A 107 -11.07 5.74 2.85
CA ASN A 107 -10.44 6.99 2.42
C ASN A 107 -8.92 6.84 2.35
N GLY A 108 -8.29 7.31 1.27
CA GLY A 108 -6.85 7.23 1.04
C GLY A 108 -6.38 5.97 0.31
N VAL A 109 -7.28 5.05 -0.06
CA VAL A 109 -6.94 3.85 -0.85
C VAL A 109 -7.23 4.10 -2.33
N ALA A 110 -6.34 3.68 -3.22
CA ALA A 110 -6.47 3.90 -4.67
C ALA A 110 -7.70 3.21 -5.30
N ALA A 111 -8.17 2.09 -4.73
CA ALA A 111 -9.32 1.35 -5.20
C ALA A 111 -10.03 0.62 -4.06
N ALA A 112 -11.31 0.25 -4.27
CA ALA A 112 -12.02 -0.61 -3.33
C ALA A 112 -11.26 -1.94 -3.15
N PRO A 113 -11.00 -2.38 -1.90
CA PRO A 113 -10.44 -3.70 -1.68
C PRO A 113 -11.45 -4.76 -2.13
N ARG A 114 -10.96 -5.88 -2.64
CA ARG A 114 -11.78 -6.95 -3.25
C ARG A 114 -11.50 -8.28 -2.59
N TYR A 115 -12.49 -9.16 -2.59
CA TYR A 115 -12.37 -10.51 -2.05
C TYR A 115 -12.98 -11.56 -2.99
N VAL A 116 -12.54 -12.80 -2.79
CA VAL A 116 -13.06 -14.03 -3.38
C VAL A 116 -13.24 -15.04 -2.27
N ILE A 117 -14.13 -16.01 -2.47
CA ILE A 117 -14.34 -17.11 -1.53
C ILE A 117 -14.13 -18.41 -2.31
N GLU A 118 -13.18 -19.22 -1.88
CA GLU A 118 -12.92 -20.54 -2.45
C GLU A 118 -13.30 -21.63 -1.43
N GLN A 119 -13.94 -22.69 -1.91
CA GLN A 119 -14.17 -23.89 -1.12
C GLN A 119 -12.88 -24.68 -0.96
N LEU A 120 -12.58 -25.07 0.27
CA LEU A 120 -11.51 -26.04 0.54
C LEU A 120 -12.01 -27.47 0.35
N PRO A 121 -11.11 -28.41 -0.02
CA PRO A 121 -11.46 -29.83 -0.10
C PRO A 121 -11.97 -30.34 1.25
N ALA A 122 -12.93 -31.27 1.20
CA ALA A 122 -13.46 -31.88 2.41
C ALA A 122 -12.34 -32.62 3.16
N VAL A 123 -12.19 -32.31 4.45
CA VAL A 123 -11.32 -33.07 5.35
C VAL A 123 -12.03 -34.36 5.79
N PRO A 124 -11.35 -35.53 5.78
CA PRO A 124 -11.94 -36.77 6.26
C PRO A 124 -12.40 -36.62 7.72
N SER A 125 -13.63 -37.03 8.02
CA SER A 125 -14.08 -37.10 9.42
C SER A 125 -13.28 -38.18 10.13
N ALA A 126 -12.51 -37.81 11.16
CA ALA A 126 -11.93 -38.80 12.06
C ALA A 126 -13.08 -39.52 12.75
N GLY A 127 -13.35 -40.75 12.34
CA GLY A 127 -14.41 -41.56 12.94
C GLY A 127 -14.14 -41.68 14.44
N PHE A 128 -15.04 -41.17 15.27
CA PHE A 128 -15.05 -41.49 16.69
C PHE A 128 -15.39 -42.99 16.80
N SER A 129 -14.39 -43.83 17.07
CA SER A 129 -14.63 -45.20 17.50
C SER A 129 -15.39 -45.14 18.82
N LYS A 130 -16.55 -45.80 18.87
CA LYS A 130 -17.20 -46.17 20.13
C LYS A 130 -16.35 -47.20 20.88
#